data_AF-A0A383A7G0-F1
#
_entry.id   AF-A0A383A7G0-F1
#
_cell.length_a   1.000
_cell.length_b   1.000
_cell.length_c   1.000
_cell.angle_alpha   90.00
_cell.angle_beta   90.00
_cell.angle_gamma   90.00
#
_symmetry.space_group_name_H-M   'P 1'
#
loop_
_entity.id
_entity.type
_entity.pdbx_description
1 polymer ?
#
loop_
_entity_poly.entity_id
_entity_poly.type
_entity_poly.pdbx_seq_one_letter_code
_entity_poly.pdbx_strand_id
1 'polypeptide(L)'
;MKTVIASVHYDIAPAWALLERKLIDLMNEAVHPYTEKYTNPDGSLIWTDTWTGSRDGMDDFYEAFHNFAQFYSLGGGDHLLDMADHHWDGITRQLTKFGRVYKEYERGYDQFHQSESYIYFYHLC
;
A
#
# COMPACT_ATOMS: atom_id res chain seq x y z
N MET A 1 1.82 -5.29 28.52
CA MET A 1 0.93 -4.18 28.13
C MET A 1 1.26 -2.98 29.02
N LYS A 2 1.73 -1.86 28.47
CA LYS A 2 1.98 -0.64 29.27
C LYS A 2 0.67 0.12 29.41
N THR A 3 0.26 0.41 30.63
CA THR A 3 -0.88 1.28 30.88
C THR A 3 -0.44 2.73 30.71
N VAL A 4 -1.01 3.42 29.72
CA VAL A 4 -0.84 4.86 29.55
C VAL A 4 -2.00 5.55 30.26
N ILE A 5 -1.70 6.42 31.21
CA ILE A 5 -2.68 7.23 31.94
C ILE A 5 -2.50 8.68 31.49
N ALA A 6 -3.56 9.30 30.99
CA ALA A 6 -3.53 10.71 30.63
C ALA A 6 -3.27 11.56 31.89
N SER A 7 -2.25 12.41 31.83
CA SER A 7 -1.91 13.36 32.90
C SER A 7 -2.58 14.73 32.71
N VAL A 8 -3.20 14.96 31.54
CA VAL A 8 -3.85 16.21 31.15
C VAL A 8 -5.24 15.90 30.61
N HIS A 9 -6.25 16.59 31.16
CA HIS A 9 -7.63 16.56 30.67
C HIS A 9 -7.85 17.71 29.69
N TYR A 10 -8.45 17.42 28.54
CA TYR A 10 -8.94 18.43 27.60
C TYR A 10 -10.47 18.39 27.60
N ASP A 11 -11.13 19.47 28.04
CA ASP A 11 -12.59 19.58 27.97
C ASP A 11 -13.10 19.69 26.52
N ILE A 12 -12.25 20.21 25.64
CA ILE A 12 -12.50 20.36 24.20
C ILE A 12 -11.25 19.87 23.48
N ALA A 13 -11.41 18.97 22.51
CA ALA A 13 -10.30 18.51 21.68
C ALA A 13 -9.65 19.71 20.97
N PRO A 14 -8.30 19.81 20.96
CA PRO A 14 -7.63 20.90 20.27
C PRO A 14 -7.93 20.85 18.76
N ALA A 15 -7.96 22.01 18.13
CA ALA A 15 -8.37 22.13 16.73
C ALA A 15 -7.56 21.23 15.78
N TRP A 16 -6.26 21.07 16.01
CA TRP A 16 -5.40 20.20 15.20
C TRP A 16 -5.86 18.74 15.22
N ALA A 17 -6.31 18.23 16.37
CA ALA A 17 -6.75 16.83 16.50
C ALA A 17 -8.05 16.58 15.73
N LEU A 18 -8.97 17.54 15.77
CA LEU A 18 -10.20 17.50 14.98
C LEU A 18 -9.91 17.56 13.47
N LEU A 19 -8.95 18.40 13.06
CA LEU A 19 -8.55 18.51 11.65
C LEU A 19 -7.82 17.26 11.16
N GLU A 20 -6.95 16.67 11.98
CA GLU A 20 -6.27 15.41 11.68
C GLU A 20 -7.27 14.28 11.46
N ARG A 21 -8.28 14.12 12.34
CA ARG A 21 -9.34 13.12 12.12
C ARG A 21 -10.12 13.35 10.84
N LYS A 22 -10.47 14.61 10.52
CA LYS A 22 -11.13 14.94 9.25
C LYS A 22 -10.26 14.65 8.03
N LEU A 23 -8.95 14.87 8.14
CA LEU A 23 -8.00 14.54 7.07
C LEU A 23 -7.94 13.03 6.87
N ILE A 24 -7.85 12.25 7.95
CA ILE A 24 -7.89 10.78 7.89
C ILE A 24 -9.19 10.31 7.23
N ASP A 25 -10.33 10.84 7.65
CA ASP A 25 -11.63 10.48 7.08
C ASP A 25 -11.70 10.80 5.58
N LEU A 26 -11.16 11.95 5.14
CA LEU A 26 -11.08 12.30 3.72
C LEU A 26 -10.14 11.39 2.93
N MET A 27 -8.98 11.05 3.50
CA MET A 27 -8.00 10.17 2.87
C MET A 27 -8.52 8.73 2.75
N ASN A 28 -9.31 8.25 3.73
CA ASN A 28 -9.97 6.95 3.67
C ASN A 28 -10.88 6.82 2.45
N GLU A 29 -11.51 7.91 2.01
CA GLU A 29 -12.36 7.90 0.82
C GLU A 29 -11.55 8.10 -0.48
N ALA A 30 -10.42 8.80 -0.41
CA ALA A 30 -9.62 9.16 -1.58
C ALA A 30 -8.95 7.95 -2.29
N VAL A 31 -8.80 6.81 -1.61
CA VAL A 31 -8.23 5.59 -2.19
C VAL A 31 -9.16 4.93 -3.21
N HIS A 32 -10.47 5.06 -3.05
CA HIS A 32 -11.46 4.44 -3.92
C HIS A 32 -11.43 4.98 -5.36
N PRO A 33 -11.49 6.30 -5.62
CA PRO A 33 -11.42 6.81 -7.00
C PRO A 33 -10.05 6.55 -7.65
N TYR A 34 -8.98 6.41 -6.87
CA TYR A 34 -7.68 6.01 -7.39
C TYR A 34 -7.70 4.56 -7.87
N THR A 35 -8.10 3.62 -7.00
CA THR A 35 -8.14 2.19 -7.33
C THR A 35 -9.14 1.90 -8.45
N GLU A 36 -10.33 2.48 -8.43
CA GLU A 36 -11.34 2.34 -9.50
C GLU A 36 -10.80 2.80 -10.87
N LYS A 37 -9.98 3.84 -10.90
CA LYS A 37 -9.47 4.41 -12.15
C LYS A 37 -8.27 3.65 -12.73
N TYR A 38 -7.41 3.10 -11.88
CA TYR A 38 -6.10 2.60 -12.29
C TYR A 38 -5.91 1.09 -12.11
N THR A 39 -6.90 0.37 -11.60
CA THR A 39 -6.78 -1.07 -11.31
C THR A 39 -7.91 -1.88 -11.92
N ASN A 40 -7.60 -3.14 -12.21
CA ASN A 40 -8.59 -4.14 -12.55
C ASN A 40 -9.20 -4.74 -11.26
N PRO A 41 -10.38 -5.37 -11.35
CA PRO A 41 -11.02 -6.01 -10.20
C PRO A 41 -10.22 -7.15 -9.54
N ASP A 42 -9.16 -7.66 -10.17
CA ASP A 42 -8.28 -8.70 -9.63
C ASP A 42 -7.07 -8.15 -8.87
N GLY A 43 -7.03 -6.82 -8.67
CA GLY A 43 -5.98 -6.10 -7.95
C GLY A 43 -4.81 -5.67 -8.82
N SER A 44 -4.76 -6.10 -10.09
CA SER A 44 -3.68 -5.72 -11.01
C SER A 44 -3.82 -4.28 -11.50
N LEU A 45 -2.71 -3.67 -11.89
CA LEU A 45 -2.71 -2.34 -12.51
C LEU A 45 -3.22 -2.42 -13.95
N ILE A 46 -3.99 -1.41 -14.37
CA ILE A 46 -4.34 -1.19 -15.78
C ILE A 46 -3.06 -0.74 -16.50
N TRP A 47 -2.43 -1.68 -17.19
CA TRP A 47 -1.16 -1.50 -17.88
C TRP A 47 -1.12 -2.30 -19.20
N THR A 48 0.04 -2.44 -19.83
CA THR A 48 0.21 -3.28 -21.03
C THR A 48 0.03 -4.78 -20.71
N ASP A 49 -0.51 -5.54 -21.67
CA ASP A 49 -0.69 -6.99 -21.58
C ASP A 49 0.62 -7.77 -21.63
N THR A 50 1.69 -7.16 -22.15
CA THR A 50 3.00 -7.78 -22.27
C THR A 50 4.10 -6.82 -21.85
N TRP A 51 5.11 -7.36 -21.18
CA TRP A 51 6.28 -6.57 -20.79
C TRP A 51 7.18 -6.30 -21.99
N THR A 52 7.34 -5.02 -22.33
CA THR A 52 8.19 -4.55 -23.43
C THR A 52 9.40 -3.75 -22.94
N GLY A 53 9.48 -3.51 -21.63
CA GLY A 53 10.48 -2.64 -21.00
C GLY A 53 11.82 -3.31 -20.71
N SER A 54 12.71 -2.53 -20.10
CA SER A 54 14.01 -2.97 -19.59
C SER A 54 13.83 -4.03 -18.49
N ARG A 55 14.94 -4.43 -17.85
CA ARG A 55 14.87 -5.31 -16.69
C ARG A 55 14.20 -4.63 -15.48
N ASP A 56 14.12 -3.30 -15.44
CA ASP A 56 13.84 -2.47 -14.26
C ASP A 56 12.36 -2.08 -14.10
N GLY A 57 11.94 -1.72 -12.88
CA GLY A 57 10.61 -1.15 -12.59
C GLY A 57 9.53 -2.16 -12.17
N MET A 58 9.91 -3.25 -11.50
CA MET A 58 8.96 -4.23 -10.94
C MET A 58 8.47 -3.79 -9.57
N ASP A 59 9.38 -3.21 -8.79
CA ASP A 59 9.14 -2.49 -7.56
C ASP A 59 8.08 -1.38 -7.73
N ASP A 60 8.15 -0.58 -8.80
CA ASP A 60 7.17 0.47 -9.12
C ASP A 60 5.71 -0.03 -9.05
N PHE A 61 5.46 -1.29 -9.44
CA PHE A 61 4.11 -1.87 -9.39
C PHE A 61 3.66 -2.04 -7.95
N TYR A 62 4.53 -2.58 -7.08
CA TYR A 62 4.24 -2.76 -5.65
C TYR A 62 4.17 -1.42 -4.91
N GLU A 63 5.01 -0.45 -5.28
CA GLU A 63 5.03 0.89 -4.69
C GLU A 63 3.73 1.67 -4.91
N ALA A 64 2.97 1.38 -5.96
CA ALA A 64 1.68 2.02 -6.20
C ALA A 64 0.69 1.91 -5.01
N PHE A 65 0.89 0.93 -4.11
CA PHE A 65 -0.03 0.66 -2.98
C PHE A 65 0.67 0.58 -1.61
N HIS A 66 1.99 0.80 -1.51
CA HIS A 66 2.72 0.61 -0.25
C HIS A 66 2.19 1.48 0.89
N ASN A 67 1.70 2.68 0.56
CA ASN A 67 1.20 3.66 1.51
C ASN A 67 -0.13 3.26 2.15
N PHE A 68 -0.86 2.27 1.63
CA PHE A 68 -2.12 1.82 2.24
C PHE A 68 -1.87 1.13 3.58
N ALA A 69 -0.88 0.24 3.63
CA ALA A 69 -0.42 -0.38 4.87
C ALA A 69 0.09 0.65 5.87
N GLN A 70 0.88 1.62 5.39
CA GLN A 70 1.38 2.71 6.22
C GLN A 70 0.22 3.53 6.80
N PHE A 71 -0.78 3.85 5.98
CA PHE A 71 -1.89 4.68 6.39
C PHE A 71 -2.82 3.94 7.37
N TYR A 72 -3.05 2.65 7.16
CA TYR A 72 -3.70 1.78 8.14
C TYR A 72 -2.97 1.85 9.51
N SER A 73 -1.65 1.67 9.53
CA SER A 73 -0.83 1.74 10.75
C SER A 73 -0.89 3.12 11.44
N LEU A 74 -1.19 4.19 10.71
CA LEU A 74 -1.34 5.56 11.25
C LEU A 74 -2.79 5.89 11.70
N GLY A 75 -3.71 4.92 11.63
CA GLY A 75 -5.10 5.09 12.07
C GLY A 75 -6.11 5.36 10.96
N GLY A 76 -5.75 5.04 9.71
CA GLY A 76 -6.68 4.87 8.60
C GLY A 76 -7.63 3.69 8.82
N GLY A 77 -8.61 3.52 7.92
CA GLY A 77 -9.63 2.47 8.04
C GLY A 77 -9.10 1.06 7.77
N ASP A 78 -9.74 0.05 8.37
CA ASP A 78 -9.37 -1.37 8.25
C ASP A 78 -9.36 -1.86 6.79
N HIS A 79 -10.23 -1.28 5.93
CA HIS A 79 -10.30 -1.61 4.50
C HIS A 79 -9.01 -1.35 3.75
N LEU A 80 -8.15 -0.46 4.25
CA LEU A 80 -6.85 -0.16 3.63
C LEU A 80 -5.91 -1.36 3.69
N LEU A 81 -5.94 -2.14 4.77
CA LEU A 81 -5.15 -3.36 4.89
C LEU A 81 -5.64 -4.40 3.88
N ASP A 82 -6.96 -4.61 3.79
CA ASP A 82 -7.58 -5.50 2.82
C ASP A 82 -7.25 -5.10 1.37
N MET A 83 -7.28 -3.79 1.07
CA MET A 83 -6.91 -3.26 -0.23
C MET A 83 -5.42 -3.45 -0.55
N ALA A 84 -4.55 -3.25 0.44
CA ALA A 84 -3.11 -3.45 0.28
C ALA A 84 -2.79 -4.91 -0.06
N ASP A 85 -3.35 -5.87 0.71
CA ASP A 85 -3.21 -7.31 0.44
C ASP A 85 -3.77 -7.69 -0.94
N HIS A 86 -4.95 -7.16 -1.28
CA HIS A 86 -5.58 -7.42 -2.58
C HIS A 86 -4.72 -6.98 -3.77
N HIS A 87 -4.14 -5.77 -3.70
CA HIS A 87 -3.30 -5.24 -4.78
C HIS A 87 -1.93 -5.92 -4.82
N TRP A 88 -1.33 -6.22 -3.67
CA TRP A 88 -0.12 -7.03 -3.57
C TRP A 88 -0.26 -8.32 -4.39
N ASP A 89 -1.32 -9.07 -4.11
CA ASP A 89 -1.66 -10.32 -4.76
C ASP A 89 -1.91 -10.17 -6.26
N GLY A 90 -2.64 -9.12 -6.66
CA GLY A 90 -2.93 -8.79 -8.05
C GLY A 90 -1.67 -8.50 -8.85
N ILE A 91 -0.78 -7.69 -8.29
CA ILE A 91 0.52 -7.33 -8.89
C ILE A 91 1.42 -8.54 -8.98
N THR A 92 1.55 -9.35 -7.93
CA THR A 92 2.37 -10.57 -7.97
C THR A 92 1.90 -11.51 -9.08
N ARG A 93 0.59 -11.68 -9.27
CA ARG A 93 0.03 -12.44 -10.40
C ARG A 93 0.36 -11.79 -11.74
N GLN A 94 0.22 -10.47 -11.86
CA GLN A 94 0.53 -9.71 -13.09
C GLN A 94 2.00 -9.86 -13.49
N LEU A 95 2.93 -9.60 -12.57
CA LEU A 95 4.36 -9.72 -12.82
C LEU A 95 4.81 -11.17 -13.02
N THR A 96 4.11 -12.15 -12.44
CA THR A 96 4.32 -13.57 -12.74
C THR A 96 3.92 -13.89 -14.18
N LYS A 97 2.79 -13.36 -14.68
CA LYS A 97 2.39 -13.51 -16.09
C LYS A 97 3.42 -12.88 -17.04
N PHE A 98 4.04 -11.78 -16.64
CA PHE A 98 5.15 -11.17 -17.39
C PHE A 98 6.47 -11.94 -17.29
N GLY A 99 6.54 -12.98 -16.46
CA GLY A 99 7.75 -13.77 -16.24
C GLY A 99 8.84 -13.05 -15.44
N ARG A 100 8.48 -11.94 -14.79
CA ARG A 100 9.37 -11.08 -13.98
C ARG A 100 9.45 -11.55 -12.54
N VAL A 101 8.34 -12.04 -12.01
CA VAL A 101 8.27 -12.64 -10.67
C VAL A 101 8.16 -14.16 -10.79
N TYR A 102 8.89 -14.89 -9.94
CA TYR A 102 8.82 -16.33 -9.81
C TYR A 102 8.88 -16.72 -8.34
N LYS A 103 7.87 -17.45 -7.86
CA LYS A 103 7.70 -17.79 -6.45
C LYS A 103 7.78 -16.54 -5.55
N GLU A 104 7.12 -15.45 -5.96
CA GLU A 104 7.04 -14.17 -5.22
C GLU A 104 8.35 -13.35 -5.18
N TYR A 105 9.43 -13.83 -5.81
CA TYR A 105 10.68 -13.09 -5.97
C TYR A 105 10.82 -12.58 -7.38
N GLU A 106 11.23 -11.33 -7.55
CA GLU A 106 11.61 -10.84 -8.86
C GLU A 106 12.89 -11.55 -9.35
N ARG A 107 12.94 -11.83 -10.64
CA ARG A 107 14.02 -12.59 -11.27
C ARG A 107 15.16 -11.68 -11.68
N GLY A 108 16.34 -12.00 -11.14
CA GLY A 108 17.61 -11.50 -11.66
C GLY A 108 18.10 -10.20 -11.05
N TYR A 109 17.47 -9.70 -9.99
CA TYR A 109 17.92 -8.53 -9.22
C TYR A 109 18.76 -8.86 -8.00
N ASP A 110 19.52 -7.85 -7.56
CA ASP A 110 20.19 -7.89 -6.27
C ASP A 110 19.18 -7.73 -5.13
N GLN A 111 19.63 -8.04 -3.92
CA GLN A 111 18.77 -8.00 -2.74
C GLN A 111 18.25 -6.59 -2.43
N PHE A 112 18.95 -5.54 -2.86
CA PHE A 112 18.52 -4.17 -2.60
C PHE A 112 17.24 -3.84 -3.37
N HIS A 113 17.20 -4.10 -4.68
CA HIS A 113 15.99 -3.83 -5.48
C HIS A 113 14.86 -4.82 -5.17
N GLN A 114 15.17 -6.08 -4.83
CA GLN A 114 14.15 -6.99 -4.28
C GLN A 114 13.47 -6.38 -3.04
N SER A 115 14.25 -5.67 -2.21
CA SER A 115 13.76 -5.08 -0.97
C SER A 115 12.86 -3.86 -1.19
N GLU A 116 13.00 -3.17 -2.33
CA GLU A 116 12.10 -2.06 -2.73
C GLU A 116 10.70 -2.60 -3.04
N SER A 117 10.62 -3.76 -3.70
CA SER A 117 9.34 -4.48 -3.89
C SER A 117 8.66 -4.87 -2.57
N TYR A 118 9.39 -4.95 -1.45
CA TYR A 118 8.87 -5.38 -0.14
C TYR A 118 8.47 -4.24 0.79
N ILE A 119 8.50 -3.00 0.32
CA ILE A 119 8.22 -1.81 1.15
C ILE A 119 6.87 -1.89 1.86
N TYR A 120 5.87 -2.55 1.26
CA TYR A 120 4.60 -2.90 1.88
C TYR A 120 4.77 -3.56 3.27
N PHE A 121 5.61 -4.59 3.37
CA PHE A 121 5.81 -5.33 4.62
C PHE A 121 6.53 -4.51 5.69
N TYR A 122 7.34 -3.52 5.30
CA TYR A 122 8.00 -2.63 6.27
C TYR A 122 7.01 -1.76 7.05
N HIS A 123 5.80 -1.57 6.50
CA HIS A 123 4.74 -0.81 7.15
C HIS A 123 3.80 -1.66 8.03
N LEU A 124 3.94 -2.98 7.98
CA LEU A 124 3.14 -3.95 8.77
C LEU A 124 3.86 -4.46 10.02
N CYS A 125 5.17 -4.22 10.15
CA CYS A 125 6.04 -4.80 11.18
C CYS A 125 6.37 -3.82 12.31
#